data_AF-A0A1S2GWW7-F1
#
_entry.id   AF-A0A1S2GWW7-F1
#
_cell.length_a   1.000
_cell.length_b   1.000
_cell.length_c   1.000
_cell.angle_alpha   90.00
_cell.angle_beta   90.00
_cell.angle_gamma   90.00
#
_symmetry.space_group_name_H-M   'P 1'
#
loop_
_entity.id
_entity.type
_entity.pdbx_description
1 polymer ?
#
loop_
_entity_poly.entity_id
_entity_poly.type
_entity_poly.pdbx_seq_one_letter_code
_entity_poly.pdbx_strand_id
1 'polypeptide(L)'
;MPAQRFTADDAVRARALFDQGLGCNAIARELGFSAARISRWAKSEGLAFDRAQTAVATTAKVRSLQERRATLVDRLYTRAERILDRLEEGDGGKFRALVRGEGGSEHDETLDFIPTQAERDLTAAVSGYLTTSAKLILQDPSEGLTEAHSLLDTLAAGFAAAAVNYDPAAGNALGDAS
;
A
#
# COMPACT_ATOMS: atom_id res chain seq x y z
N MET A 1 -24.14 -0.62 -24.57
CA MET A 1 -23.21 -0.77 -25.71
C MET A 1 -23.14 -2.25 -26.07
N PRO A 2 -23.22 -2.63 -27.36
CA PRO A 2 -23.07 -4.03 -27.75
C PRO A 2 -21.67 -4.53 -27.41
N ALA A 3 -21.56 -5.71 -26.80
CA ALA A 3 -20.28 -6.31 -26.49
C ALA A 3 -19.54 -6.64 -27.80
N GLN A 4 -18.38 -6.03 -28.03
CA GLN A 4 -17.53 -6.33 -29.18
C GLN A 4 -17.28 -7.84 -29.25
N ARG A 5 -17.50 -8.46 -30.43
CA ARG A 5 -17.25 -9.89 -30.63
C ARG A 5 -15.75 -10.10 -30.87
N PHE A 6 -15.20 -11.18 -30.32
CA PHE A 6 -13.81 -11.58 -30.55
C PHE A 6 -13.79 -12.42 -31.82
N THR A 7 -13.05 -11.97 -32.83
CA THR A 7 -13.02 -12.56 -34.18
C THR A 7 -11.74 -13.35 -34.42
N ALA A 8 -11.66 -14.04 -35.57
CA ALA A 8 -10.45 -14.75 -35.98
C ALA A 8 -9.27 -13.78 -36.20
N ASP A 9 -9.53 -12.60 -36.74
CA ASP A 9 -8.51 -11.56 -36.94
C ASP A 9 -7.97 -11.06 -35.59
N ASP A 10 -8.83 -10.92 -34.58
CA ASP A 10 -8.40 -10.59 -33.22
C ASP A 10 -7.52 -11.68 -32.61
N ALA A 11 -7.80 -12.96 -32.90
CA ALA A 11 -7.00 -14.09 -32.45
C ALA A 11 -5.59 -14.08 -33.09
N VAL A 12 -5.50 -13.76 -34.39
CA VAL A 12 -4.21 -13.62 -35.09
C VAL A 12 -3.40 -12.47 -34.50
N ARG A 13 -4.02 -11.31 -34.26
CA ARG A 13 -3.37 -10.17 -33.63
C ARG A 13 -2.94 -10.48 -32.19
N ALA A 14 -3.77 -11.16 -31.41
CA ALA A 14 -3.45 -11.57 -30.05
C ALA A 14 -2.28 -12.56 -30.02
N ARG A 15 -2.19 -13.48 -30.98
CA ARG A 15 -1.07 -14.42 -31.14
C ARG A 15 0.23 -13.68 -31.42
N ALA A 16 0.23 -12.75 -32.39
CA ALA A 16 1.41 -11.97 -32.72
C ALA A 16 1.93 -11.15 -31.52
N LEU A 17 1.04 -10.59 -30.70
CA LEU A 17 1.42 -9.87 -29.48
C LEU A 17 1.93 -10.81 -28.38
N PHE A 18 1.36 -12.02 -28.27
CA PHE A 18 1.86 -13.05 -27.36
C PHE A 18 3.29 -13.48 -27.72
N ASP A 19 3.56 -13.69 -29.02
CA ASP A 19 4.88 -14.10 -29.51
C ASP A 19 5.94 -13.00 -29.33
N GLN A 20 5.52 -11.73 -29.27
CA GLN A 20 6.36 -10.59 -28.87
C GLN A 20 6.63 -10.53 -27.35
N GLY A 21 6.08 -11.46 -26.57
CA GLY A 21 6.27 -11.54 -25.12
C GLY A 21 5.36 -10.62 -24.30
N LEU A 22 4.27 -10.09 -24.87
CA LEU A 22 3.35 -9.25 -24.12
C LEU A 22 2.49 -10.09 -23.16
N GLY A 23 2.32 -9.59 -21.93
CA GLY A 23 1.41 -10.18 -20.95
C GLY A 23 -0.07 -9.93 -21.27
N CYS A 24 -0.95 -10.76 -20.70
CA CYS A 24 -2.40 -10.75 -20.91
C CYS A 24 -3.05 -9.36 -20.82
N ASN A 25 -2.68 -8.56 -19.81
CA ASN A 25 -3.23 -7.21 -19.61
C ASN A 25 -2.76 -6.21 -20.68
N ALA A 26 -1.56 -6.37 -21.21
CA ALA A 26 -1.03 -5.51 -22.28
C ALA A 26 -1.76 -5.80 -23.60
N ILE A 27 -1.92 -7.09 -23.94
CA ILE A 27 -2.69 -7.54 -25.11
C ILE A 27 -4.14 -7.06 -25.03
N ALA A 28 -4.76 -7.15 -23.84
CA ALA A 28 -6.13 -6.69 -23.61
C ALA A 28 -6.30 -5.18 -23.90
N ARG A 29 -5.35 -4.34 -23.46
CA ARG A 29 -5.36 -2.90 -23.73
C ARG A 29 -5.16 -2.59 -25.20
N GLU A 30 -4.22 -3.28 -25.85
CA GLU A 30 -3.88 -3.06 -27.26
C GLU A 30 -5.06 -3.40 -28.18
N LEU A 31 -5.81 -4.45 -27.86
CA LEU A 31 -6.94 -4.92 -28.67
C LEU A 31 -8.30 -4.38 -28.22
N GLY A 32 -8.35 -3.59 -27.13
CA GLY A 32 -9.60 -3.06 -26.58
C GLY A 32 -10.52 -4.11 -25.94
N PHE A 33 -9.98 -5.25 -25.52
CA PHE A 33 -10.74 -6.33 -24.87
C PHE A 33 -10.48 -6.39 -23.37
N SER A 34 -11.33 -7.14 -22.64
CA SER A 34 -11.06 -7.42 -21.23
C SER A 34 -9.99 -8.51 -21.07
N ALA A 35 -9.18 -8.40 -20.01
CA ALA A 35 -8.16 -9.41 -19.69
C ALA A 35 -8.76 -10.81 -19.52
N ALA A 36 -9.98 -10.92 -18.99
CA ALA A 36 -10.69 -12.19 -18.86
C ALA A 36 -11.02 -12.85 -20.21
N ARG A 37 -11.20 -12.05 -21.27
CA ARG A 37 -11.43 -12.55 -22.63
C ARG A 37 -10.12 -13.04 -23.26
N ILE A 38 -9.05 -12.26 -23.15
CA ILE A 38 -7.71 -12.66 -23.62
C ILE A 38 -7.21 -13.92 -22.89
N SER A 39 -7.41 -14.00 -21.57
CA SER A 39 -7.07 -15.20 -20.77
C SER A 39 -7.83 -16.45 -21.23
N ARG A 40 -9.13 -16.32 -21.52
CA ARG A 40 -9.93 -17.43 -22.06
C ARG A 40 -9.47 -17.87 -23.45
N TRP A 41 -9.15 -16.91 -24.33
CA TRP A 41 -8.58 -17.19 -25.64
C TRP A 41 -7.21 -17.88 -25.53
N ALA A 42 -6.30 -17.36 -24.70
CA ALA A 42 -5.00 -17.98 -24.47
C ALA A 42 -5.14 -19.42 -23.97
N LYS A 43 -6.09 -19.67 -23.05
CA LYS A 43 -6.41 -21.02 -22.57
C LYS A 43 -6.93 -21.94 -23.68
N SER A 44 -7.79 -21.45 -24.59
CA SER A 44 -8.27 -22.25 -25.72
C SER A 44 -7.16 -22.54 -26.74
N GLU A 45 -6.15 -21.67 -26.84
CA GLU A 45 -4.99 -21.81 -27.72
C GLU A 45 -3.81 -22.58 -27.07
N GLY A 46 -3.96 -23.04 -25.83
CA GLY A 46 -2.91 -23.73 -25.08
C GLY A 46 -1.73 -22.84 -24.65
N LEU A 47 -1.93 -21.52 -24.65
CA LEU A 47 -0.91 -20.53 -24.29
C LEU A 47 -0.86 -20.29 -22.78
N ALA A 48 0.34 -20.27 -22.22
CA ALA A 48 0.59 -19.88 -20.84
C ALA A 48 1.34 -18.55 -20.79
N PHE A 49 0.75 -17.54 -20.15
CA PHE A 49 1.45 -16.31 -19.83
C PHE A 49 2.48 -16.56 -18.73
N ASP A 50 3.67 -15.98 -18.88
CA ASP A 50 4.71 -16.09 -17.88
C ASP A 50 4.27 -15.43 -16.57
N ARG A 51 4.07 -16.27 -15.54
CA ARG A 51 3.69 -15.83 -14.20
C ARG A 51 4.89 -15.22 -13.45
N ALA A 52 6.12 -15.55 -13.82
CA ALA A 52 7.32 -14.99 -13.21
C ALA A 52 7.42 -13.49 -13.50
N GLN A 53 7.19 -13.07 -14.76
CA GLN A 53 7.16 -11.66 -15.14
C GLN A 53 6.09 -10.86 -14.38
N THR A 54 4.92 -11.44 -14.11
CA THR A 54 3.84 -10.80 -13.34
C THR A 54 4.19 -10.68 -11.86
N ALA A 55 4.83 -11.70 -11.28
CA ALA A 55 5.30 -11.68 -9.91
C ALA A 55 6.38 -10.59 -9.72
N VAL A 56 7.37 -10.51 -10.60
CA VAL A 56 8.42 -9.48 -10.58
C VAL A 56 7.84 -8.07 -10.69
N ALA A 57 6.90 -7.85 -11.62
CA ALA A 57 6.24 -6.55 -11.77
C ALA A 57 5.42 -6.15 -10.53
N THR A 58 4.78 -7.12 -9.88
CA THR A 58 4.03 -6.89 -8.64
C THR A 58 4.96 -6.54 -7.48
N THR A 59 6.05 -7.31 -7.30
CA THR A 59 7.06 -7.04 -6.26
C THR A 59 7.72 -5.67 -6.45
N ALA A 60 8.08 -5.31 -7.68
CA ALA A 60 8.62 -3.99 -7.99
C ALA A 60 7.64 -2.86 -7.66
N LYS A 61 6.34 -3.07 -7.95
CA LYS A 61 5.29 -2.10 -7.61
C LYS A 61 5.08 -1.97 -6.11
N VAL A 62 5.11 -3.07 -5.36
CA VAL A 62 5.00 -3.06 -3.89
C VAL A 62 6.19 -2.30 -3.29
N ARG A 63 7.41 -2.59 -3.74
CA ARG A 63 8.61 -1.85 -3.32
C ARG A 63 8.49 -0.35 -3.59
N SER A 64 8.03 0.03 -4.79
CA SER A 64 7.81 1.43 -5.13
C SER A 64 6.75 2.10 -4.24
N LEU A 65 5.69 1.39 -3.86
CA LEU A 65 4.67 1.92 -2.95
C LEU A 65 5.21 2.10 -1.52
N GLN A 66 6.05 1.18 -1.04
CA GLN A 66 6.73 1.31 0.25
C GLN A 66 7.65 2.53 0.28
N GLU A 67 8.51 2.70 -0.74
CA GLU A 67 9.40 3.87 -0.87
C GLU A 67 8.61 5.19 -0.89
N ARG A 68 7.50 5.24 -1.63
CA ARG A 68 6.61 6.40 -1.67
C ARG A 68 5.95 6.67 -0.31
N ARG A 69 5.58 5.61 0.42
CA ARG A 69 4.98 5.74 1.74
C ARG A 69 5.97 6.28 2.76
N ALA A 70 7.19 5.74 2.80
CA ALA A 70 8.26 6.24 3.65
C ALA A 70 8.54 7.72 3.39
N THR A 71 8.58 8.11 2.11
CA THR A 71 8.74 9.52 1.70
C THR A 71 7.58 10.41 2.19
N LEU A 72 6.34 9.92 2.17
CA LEU A 72 5.20 10.68 2.68
C LEU A 72 5.25 10.83 4.20
N VAL A 73 5.62 9.77 4.92
CA VAL A 73 5.79 9.80 6.38
C VAL A 73 6.83 10.82 6.79
N ASP A 74 8.01 10.80 6.16
CA ASP A 74 9.09 11.77 6.37
C ASP A 74 8.60 13.22 6.16
N ARG A 75 7.92 13.48 5.04
CA ARG A 75 7.35 14.80 4.76
C ARG A 75 6.30 15.24 5.78
N LEU A 76 5.50 14.32 6.31
CA LEU A 76 4.51 14.64 7.35
C LEU A 76 5.21 15.02 8.66
N TYR A 77 6.26 14.29 9.05
CA TYR A 77 7.08 14.65 10.21
C TYR A 77 7.76 16.00 10.03
N THR A 78 8.41 16.24 8.89
CA THR A 78 9.02 17.55 8.57
C THR A 78 8.00 18.69 8.67
N ARG A 79 6.73 18.46 8.28
CA ARG A 79 5.68 19.49 8.39
C ARG A 79 5.20 19.68 9.82
N ALA A 80 5.15 18.62 10.64
CA ALA A 80 4.85 18.72 12.06
C ALA A 80 5.96 19.49 12.80
N GLU A 81 7.23 19.14 12.58
CA GLU A 81 8.40 19.80 13.15
C GLU A 81 8.39 21.30 12.86
N ARG A 82 8.22 21.71 11.59
CA ARG A 82 8.15 23.14 11.23
C ARG A 82 7.02 23.91 11.93
N ILE A 83 5.91 23.24 12.25
CA ILE A 83 4.82 23.88 12.99
C ILE A 83 5.20 24.02 14.47
N LEU A 84 5.83 22.99 15.05
CA LEU A 84 6.34 23.04 16.41
C LEU A 84 7.42 24.13 16.55
N ASP A 85 8.39 24.17 15.64
CA ASP A 85 9.42 25.23 15.59
C ASP A 85 8.77 26.63 15.56
N ARG A 86 7.73 26.81 14.74
CA ARG A 86 6.99 28.08 14.66
C ARG A 86 6.27 28.44 15.96
N LEU A 87 5.71 27.44 16.67
CA LEU A 87 5.07 27.67 17.96
C LEU A 87 6.12 28.00 19.03
N GLU A 88 7.25 27.30 19.06
CA GLU A 88 8.36 27.56 19.98
C GLU A 88 8.99 28.95 19.76
N GLU A 89 9.20 29.34 18.49
CA GLU A 89 9.61 30.70 18.13
C GLU A 89 8.57 31.75 18.54
N GLY A 90 7.29 31.42 18.41
CA GLY A 90 6.15 32.27 18.78
C GLY A 90 6.04 32.50 20.29
N ASP A 91 6.30 31.47 21.10
CA ASP A 91 6.36 31.55 22.57
C ASP A 91 7.50 32.48 23.04
N GLY A 92 8.55 32.60 22.23
CA GLY A 92 9.62 33.59 22.38
C GLY A 92 9.22 35.04 22.03
N GLY A 93 7.95 35.28 21.68
CA GLY A 93 7.37 36.61 21.49
C GLY A 93 7.46 37.17 20.07
N LYS A 94 7.49 36.31 19.03
CA LYS A 94 7.48 36.76 17.63
C LYS A 94 6.63 35.84 16.75
N PHE A 95 5.32 36.03 16.76
CA PHE A 95 4.40 35.28 15.90
C PHE A 95 3.92 36.12 14.73
N ARG A 96 4.31 35.74 13.50
CA ARG A 96 3.76 36.37 12.28
C ARG A 96 2.33 35.89 12.03
N ALA A 97 1.39 36.82 12.00
CA ALA A 97 -0.01 36.61 11.72
C ALA A 97 -0.50 37.56 10.64
N LEU A 98 -1.58 37.15 9.98
CA LEU A 98 -2.29 37.96 9.01
C LEU A 98 -3.49 38.56 9.75
N VAL A 99 -3.46 39.88 9.94
CA VAL A 99 -4.44 40.61 10.76
C VAL A 99 -5.38 41.37 9.85
N ARG A 100 -6.66 41.36 10.20
CA ARG A 100 -7.70 42.10 9.49
C ARG A 100 -7.83 43.50 10.07
N GLY A 101 -7.46 44.50 9.29
CA GLY A 101 -7.58 45.92 9.60
C GLY A 101 -8.96 46.50 9.30
N GLU A 102 -9.08 47.81 9.52
CA GLU A 102 -10.28 48.57 9.25
C GLU A 102 -10.68 48.49 7.76
N GLY A 103 -11.98 48.40 7.48
CA GLY A 103 -12.50 48.19 6.13
C GLY A 103 -12.27 46.78 5.56
N GLY A 104 -11.75 45.84 6.34
CA GLY A 104 -11.51 44.46 5.92
C GLY A 104 -10.22 44.26 5.12
N SER A 105 -9.31 45.24 5.15
CA SER A 105 -7.96 45.10 4.62
C SER A 105 -7.17 44.05 5.41
N GLU A 106 -6.32 43.29 4.74
CA GLU A 106 -5.46 42.27 5.34
C GLU A 106 -4.01 42.76 5.30
N HIS A 107 -3.31 42.68 6.44
CA HIS A 107 -1.89 43.03 6.52
C HIS A 107 -1.13 42.06 7.43
N ASP A 108 0.15 41.88 7.13
CA ASP A 108 1.05 41.10 7.96
C ASP A 108 1.42 41.90 9.21
N GLU A 109 1.27 41.28 10.38
CA GLU A 109 1.70 41.83 11.67
C GLU A 109 2.51 40.78 12.43
N THR A 110 3.50 41.23 13.21
CA THR A 110 4.22 40.37 14.15
C THR A 110 3.68 40.64 15.54
N LEU A 111 3.16 39.59 16.18
CA LEU A 111 2.58 39.65 17.50
C LEU A 111 3.59 39.15 18.53
N ASP A 112 3.56 39.73 19.72
CA ASP A 112 4.41 39.33 20.85
C ASP A 112 3.89 38.08 21.57
N PHE A 113 2.82 37.48 21.05
CA PHE A 113 2.19 36.29 21.59
C PHE A 113 1.55 35.47 20.47
N ILE A 114 1.30 34.19 20.72
CA ILE A 114 0.57 33.33 19.79
C ILE A 114 -0.93 33.50 20.05
N PRO A 115 -1.74 33.90 19.06
CA PRO A 115 -3.19 33.90 19.23
C PRO A 115 -3.70 32.50 19.51
N THR A 116 -4.58 32.34 20.50
CA THR A 116 -5.13 31.03 20.92
C THR A 116 -5.79 30.26 19.78
N GLN A 117 -6.39 30.96 18.81
CA GLN A 117 -6.97 30.32 17.64
C GLN A 117 -5.87 29.71 16.74
N ALA A 118 -4.80 30.46 16.49
CA ALA A 118 -3.68 29.99 15.69
C ALA A 118 -2.97 28.82 16.38
N GLU A 119 -2.76 28.90 17.69
CA GLU A 119 -2.17 27.82 18.49
C GLU A 119 -3.00 26.53 18.37
N ARG A 120 -4.33 26.62 18.50
CA ARG A 120 -5.23 25.49 18.36
C ARG A 120 -5.17 24.89 16.95
N ASP A 121 -5.22 25.72 15.93
CA ASP A 121 -5.26 25.28 14.53
C ASP A 121 -3.93 24.62 14.13
N LEU A 122 -2.80 25.17 14.56
CA LEU A 122 -1.47 24.62 14.35
C LEU A 122 -1.29 23.29 15.08
N THR A 123 -1.71 23.21 16.36
CA THR A 123 -1.65 21.97 17.14
C THR A 123 -2.55 20.87 16.54
N ALA A 124 -3.73 21.24 16.06
CA ALA A 124 -4.63 20.30 15.37
C ALA A 124 -4.01 19.77 14.07
N ALA A 125 -3.32 20.63 13.31
CA ALA A 125 -2.59 20.21 12.11
C ALA A 125 -1.47 19.21 12.44
N VAL A 126 -0.68 19.46 13.50
CA VAL A 126 0.37 18.53 13.98
C VAL A 126 -0.25 17.18 14.33
N SER A 127 -1.31 17.16 15.13
CA SER A 127 -2.01 15.93 15.49
C SER A 127 -2.52 15.15 14.27
N GLY A 128 -3.05 15.87 13.26
CA GLY A 128 -3.47 15.29 11.99
C GLY A 128 -2.34 14.65 11.18
N TYR A 129 -1.17 15.29 11.14
CA TYR A 129 0.03 14.75 10.48
C TYR A 129 0.55 13.50 11.18
N LEU A 130 0.66 13.53 12.52
CA LEU A 130 1.13 12.38 13.32
C LEU A 130 0.16 11.19 13.26
N THR A 131 -1.15 11.45 13.28
CA THR A 131 -2.17 10.39 13.16
C THR A 131 -2.12 9.75 11.77
N THR A 132 -1.96 10.56 10.72
CA THR A 132 -1.85 10.06 9.34
C THR A 132 -0.56 9.29 9.13
N SER A 133 0.57 9.76 9.67
CA SER A 133 1.84 9.05 9.56
C SER A 133 1.79 7.70 10.28
N ALA A 134 1.24 7.64 11.50
CA ALA A 134 1.04 6.38 12.22
C ALA A 134 0.19 5.37 11.43
N LYS A 135 -0.90 5.84 10.80
CA LYS A 135 -1.74 4.98 9.95
C LYS A 135 -1.00 4.47 8.71
N LEU A 136 -0.17 5.31 8.09
CA LEU A 136 0.65 4.90 6.95
C LEU A 136 1.66 3.83 7.40
N ILE A 137 2.38 4.06 8.49
CA ILE A 137 3.35 3.09 9.04
C ILE A 137 2.67 1.73 9.29
N LEU A 138 1.50 1.72 9.95
CA LEU A 138 0.72 0.49 10.19
C LEU A 138 0.27 -0.22 8.90
N GLN A 139 0.10 0.51 7.80
CA GLN A 139 -0.25 -0.05 6.50
C GLN A 139 0.97 -0.58 5.74
N ASP A 140 2.17 -0.56 6.33
CA ASP A 140 3.34 -1.15 5.70
C ASP A 140 3.34 -2.68 5.82
N PRO A 141 3.13 -3.41 4.70
CA PRO A 141 3.12 -4.86 4.74
C PRO A 141 4.50 -5.44 5.03
N SER A 142 5.60 -4.68 4.93
CA SER A 142 6.94 -5.23 5.18
C SER A 142 7.13 -5.68 6.64
N GLU A 143 6.54 -4.96 7.60
CA GLU A 143 6.64 -5.29 9.02
C GLU A 143 5.70 -6.47 9.35
N GLY A 144 4.42 -6.37 8.96
CA GLY A 144 3.42 -7.40 9.26
C GLY A 144 3.55 -8.71 8.46
N LEU A 145 4.02 -8.67 7.21
CA LEU A 145 4.19 -9.88 6.38
C LEU A 145 5.41 -10.69 6.83
N THR A 146 6.51 -10.02 7.21
CA THR A 146 7.71 -10.71 7.71
C THR A 146 7.43 -11.39 9.04
N GLU A 147 6.72 -10.71 9.95
CA GLU A 147 6.29 -11.28 11.22
C GLU A 147 5.32 -12.45 11.01
N ALA A 148 4.34 -12.31 10.12
CA ALA A 148 3.40 -13.39 9.79
C ALA A 148 4.10 -14.61 9.17
N HIS A 149 5.06 -14.41 8.25
CA HIS A 149 5.85 -15.50 7.68
C HIS A 149 6.67 -16.22 8.76
N SER A 150 7.32 -15.48 9.67
CA SER A 150 8.08 -16.08 10.77
C SER A 150 7.20 -16.89 11.73
N LEU A 151 5.98 -16.42 12.02
CA LEU A 151 5.01 -17.17 12.83
C LEU A 151 4.55 -18.44 12.11
N LEU A 152 4.30 -18.37 10.80
CA LEU A 152 3.92 -19.52 9.98
C LEU A 152 5.05 -20.55 9.88
N ASP A 153 6.30 -20.12 9.73
CA ASP A 153 7.47 -21.00 9.74
C ASP A 153 7.62 -21.70 11.09
N THR A 154 7.38 -20.97 12.19
CA THR A 154 7.39 -21.53 13.55
C THR A 154 6.28 -22.57 13.73
N LEU A 155 5.07 -22.29 13.24
CA LEU A 155 3.94 -23.22 13.24
C LEU A 155 4.22 -24.47 12.39
N ALA A 156 4.76 -24.29 11.19
CA ALA A 156 5.12 -25.39 10.28
C ALA A 156 6.20 -26.28 10.91
N ALA A 157 7.21 -25.69 11.54
CA ALA A 157 8.23 -26.42 12.30
C ALA A 157 7.62 -27.19 13.48
N GLY A 158 6.64 -26.61 14.18
CA GLY A 158 5.89 -27.27 15.24
C GLY A 158 5.12 -28.51 14.76
N PHE A 159 4.42 -28.40 13.62
CA PHE A 159 3.73 -29.55 13.01
C PHE A 159 4.71 -30.63 12.54
N ALA A 160 5.84 -30.26 11.94
CA ALA A 160 6.86 -31.21 11.53
C ALA A 160 7.46 -31.96 12.73
N ALA A 161 7.76 -31.25 13.82
CA ALA A 161 8.25 -31.85 15.06
C ALA A 161 7.22 -32.78 15.71
N ALA A 162 5.94 -32.39 15.71
CA ALA A 162 4.85 -33.23 16.21
C ALA A 162 4.66 -34.49 15.35
N ALA A 163 4.81 -34.39 14.03
CA ALA A 163 4.72 -35.53 13.12
C ALA A 163 5.87 -36.54 13.32
N VAL A 164 7.08 -36.07 13.65
CA VAL A 164 8.22 -36.95 13.98
C VAL A 164 7.97 -37.71 15.30
N ASN A 165 7.32 -37.06 16.25
CA ASN A 165 6.98 -37.66 17.55
C ASN A 165 5.61 -38.36 17.56
N TYR A 166 4.93 -38.44 16.41
CA TYR A 166 3.64 -39.10 16.29
C TYR A 166 3.86 -40.61 16.22
N ASP A 167 3.58 -41.29 17.33
CA ASP A 167 3.46 -42.74 17.39
C ASP A 167 2.00 -43.14 17.07
N PRO A 168 1.72 -43.78 15.93
CA PRO A 168 0.37 -44.22 15.57
C PRO A 168 -0.22 -45.28 16.52
N ALA A 169 0.60 -45.92 17.37
CA ALA A 169 0.14 -46.92 18.33
C ALA A 169 -0.38 -46.33 19.65
N ALA A 170 0.02 -45.10 20.02
CA ALA A 170 -0.36 -44.48 21.29
C ALA A 170 -1.81 -43.92 21.30
N GLY A 171 -2.37 -43.63 20.12
CA GLY A 171 -3.72 -43.07 19.98
C GLY A 171 -4.87 -44.06 20.13
N ASN A 172 -4.60 -45.37 20.11
CA ASN A 172 -5.63 -46.42 20.17
C ASN A 172 -5.83 -47.01 21.57
N ALA A 173 -5.07 -46.57 22.57
CA ALA A 173 -5.09 -47.11 23.94
C ALA A 173 -6.11 -46.43 24.87
N LEU A 174 -6.83 -45.40 24.41
CA LEU A 174 -7.84 -44.67 25.20
C LEU A 174 -9.30 -45.01 24.82
N GLY A 175 -9.50 -45.95 23.88
CA GLY A 175 -10.82 -46.38 23.40
C GLY A 175 -11.33 -47.72 23.95
N ASP A 176 -10.44 -48.56 24.49
CA ASP A 176 -10.77 -49.91 25.00
C ASP A 176 -10.47 -50.00 26.51
N ALA A 177 -11.25 -49.31 27.33
CA ALA A 177 -11.38 -49.61 28.76
C ALA A 177 -12.84 -49.37 29.16
N SER A 178 -13.65 -50.41 28.94
CA SER A 178 -14.94 -50.62 29.61
C SER A 178 -14.73 -51.03 31.06
#